data_AF-A0A950KNL3-F1
#
_entry.id   AF-A0A950KNL3-F1
#
_cell.length_a   1.000
_cell.length_b   1.000
_cell.length_c   1.000
_cell.angle_alpha   90.00
_cell.angle_beta   90.00
_cell.angle_gamma   90.00
#
_symmetry.space_group_name_H-M   'P 1'
#
loop_
_entity.id
_entity.type
_entity.pdbx_description
1 polymer ?
#
loop_
_entity_poly.entity_id
_entity_poly.type
_entity_poly.pdbx_seq_one_letter_code
_entity_poly.pdbx_strand_id
1 'polypeptide(L)'
;MMRSRLRTAALVAVAVAGALAALPPTAQAHGPIAPVASSYLARVTSAPAGLDARVVDGDLRMWLSAPPGETVVVLDYRGAPYLRFSRSGVWVNHNSAMYYLNQTPFAERPPARLGPKTPPRWELVSTGHDYNCTTAVSTRWPR
;
A
#
# COMPACT_ATOMS: atom_id res chain seq x y z
N MET A 1 -55.94 0.19 19.44
CA MET A 1 -55.14 -0.87 18.79
C MET A 1 -54.09 -0.37 17.79
N MET A 2 -54.35 0.64 16.94
CA MET A 2 -53.36 1.10 15.94
C MET A 2 -52.08 1.72 16.54
N ARG A 3 -52.22 2.54 17.59
CA ARG A 3 -51.09 3.18 18.30
C ARG A 3 -50.16 2.20 19.01
N SER A 4 -50.66 1.06 19.51
CA SER A 4 -49.83 0.05 20.16
C SER A 4 -49.01 -0.74 19.13
N ARG A 5 -49.61 -1.07 17.97
CA ARG A 5 -48.90 -1.74 16.86
C ARG A 5 -47.76 -0.90 16.30
N LEU A 6 -47.94 0.42 16.18
CA LEU A 6 -46.89 1.34 15.72
C LEU A 6 -45.71 1.43 16.71
N ARG A 7 -45.98 1.40 18.02
CA ARG A 7 -44.93 1.40 19.05
C ARG A 7 -44.13 0.10 19.04
N THR A 8 -44.79 -1.05 18.92
CA THR A 8 -44.11 -2.35 18.82
C THR A 8 -43.25 -2.43 17.57
N ALA A 9 -43.74 -1.94 16.42
CA ALA A 9 -42.96 -1.89 15.19
C ALA A 9 -41.69 -1.02 15.32
N ALA A 10 -41.80 0.14 15.97
CA ALA A 10 -40.66 1.02 16.22
C ALA A 10 -39.62 0.38 17.14
N LEU A 11 -40.06 -0.31 18.21
CA LEU A 11 -39.15 -1.01 19.12
C LEU A 11 -38.41 -2.17 18.44
N VAL A 12 -39.10 -2.93 17.59
CA VAL A 12 -38.48 -3.99 16.79
C VAL A 12 -37.46 -3.40 15.80
N ALA A 13 -37.79 -2.30 15.13
CA ALA A 13 -36.87 -1.65 14.21
C ALA A 13 -35.60 -1.15 14.89
N VAL A 14 -35.73 -0.55 16.09
CA VAL A 14 -34.57 -0.09 16.89
C VAL A 14 -33.74 -1.29 17.36
N ALA A 15 -34.37 -2.38 17.80
CA ALA A 15 -33.66 -3.59 18.21
C ALA A 15 -32.88 -4.24 17.06
N VAL A 16 -33.47 -4.30 15.86
CA VAL A 16 -32.82 -4.82 14.65
C VAL A 16 -31.67 -3.91 14.22
N ALA A 17 -31.85 -2.59 14.25
CA ALA A 17 -30.78 -1.64 13.93
C ALA A 17 -29.62 -1.73 14.94
N GLY A 18 -29.91 -1.88 16.23
CA GLY A 18 -28.90 -2.10 17.27
C GLY A 18 -28.15 -3.42 17.08
N ALA A 19 -28.84 -4.49 16.71
CA ALA A 19 -28.21 -5.79 16.40
C ALA A 19 -27.31 -5.73 15.16
N LEU A 20 -27.73 -5.00 14.12
CA LEU A 20 -26.92 -4.81 12.90
C LEU A 20 -25.70 -3.92 13.16
N ALA A 21 -25.81 -2.90 14.02
CA ALA A 21 -24.68 -2.05 14.41
C ALA A 21 -23.65 -2.77 15.31
N ALA A 22 -24.05 -3.87 15.96
CA ALA A 22 -23.16 -4.70 16.78
C ALA A 22 -22.39 -5.76 15.97
N LEU A 23 -22.65 -5.89 14.66
CA LEU A 23 -21.84 -6.75 13.80
C LEU A 23 -20.44 -6.16 13.67
N PRO A 24 -19.37 -6.91 14.01
CA PRO A 24 -18.02 -6.43 13.78
C PRO A 24 -17.83 -6.20 12.27
N PRO A 25 -17.16 -5.11 11.85
CA PRO A 25 -16.81 -4.93 10.46
C PRO A 25 -15.94 -6.09 9.99
N THR A 26 -16.19 -6.57 8.77
CA THR A 26 -15.31 -7.57 8.14
C THR A 26 -13.94 -6.95 7.93
N ALA A 27 -12.96 -7.37 8.73
CA ALA A 27 -11.57 -7.04 8.47
C ALA A 27 -11.10 -7.85 7.24
N GLN A 28 -11.13 -7.25 6.05
CA GLN A 28 -10.47 -7.84 4.88
C GLN A 28 -8.96 -7.78 5.08
N ALA A 29 -8.39 -8.89 5.54
CA ALA A 29 -6.94 -9.03 5.73
C ALA A 29 -6.20 -9.39 4.43
N HIS A 30 -6.90 -9.63 3.31
CA HIS A 30 -6.29 -10.09 2.06
C HIS A 30 -6.27 -8.96 1.03
N GLY A 31 -5.09 -8.69 0.47
CA GLY A 31 -4.91 -7.77 -0.63
C GLY A 31 -5.43 -8.33 -1.96
N PRO A 32 -5.40 -7.53 -3.05
CA PRO A 32 -5.82 -7.95 -4.39
C PRO A 32 -5.03 -9.13 -4.98
N ILE A 33 -3.91 -9.53 -4.36
CA ILE A 33 -3.18 -10.75 -4.68
C ILE A 33 -3.12 -11.61 -3.42
N ALA A 34 -3.58 -12.85 -3.52
CA ALA A 34 -3.32 -13.87 -2.52
C ALA A 34 -1.86 -14.34 -2.66
N PRO A 35 -1.05 -14.34 -1.58
CA PRO A 35 0.33 -14.83 -1.67
C PRO A 35 0.34 -16.28 -2.15
N VAL A 36 1.06 -16.54 -3.24
CA VAL A 36 1.33 -17.91 -3.69
C VAL A 36 2.55 -18.41 -2.93
N ALA A 37 2.45 -19.59 -2.33
CA ALA A 37 3.59 -20.21 -1.66
C ALA A 37 4.75 -20.38 -2.64
N SER A 38 5.91 -19.84 -2.29
CA SER A 38 7.15 -19.85 -3.06
C SER A 38 8.22 -20.63 -2.28
N SER A 39 9.12 -21.31 -2.98
CA SER A 39 10.31 -21.95 -2.37
C SER A 39 11.45 -20.97 -2.11
N TYR A 40 11.24 -19.67 -2.36
CA TYR A 40 12.20 -18.60 -2.13
C TYR A 40 11.86 -17.80 -0.86
N LEU A 41 12.90 -17.30 -0.20
CA LEU A 41 12.79 -16.40 0.95
C LEU A 41 13.41 -15.05 0.61
N ALA A 42 12.62 -13.98 0.69
CA ALA A 42 13.10 -12.62 0.63
C ALA A 42 13.37 -12.09 2.05
N ARG A 43 14.51 -11.42 2.25
CA ARG A 43 14.91 -10.84 3.53
C ARG A 43 15.56 -9.47 3.32
N VAL A 44 15.18 -8.50 4.16
CA VAL A 44 15.96 -7.25 4.30
C VAL A 44 17.21 -7.55 5.12
N THR A 45 18.38 -7.40 4.51
CA THR A 45 19.67 -7.64 5.19
C THR A 45 20.19 -6.41 5.91
N SER A 46 19.82 -5.21 5.43
CA SER A 46 20.13 -3.93 6.05
C SER A 46 19.17 -2.86 5.55
N ALA A 47 19.01 -1.79 6.35
CA ALA A 47 18.33 -0.57 5.96
C ALA A 47 19.14 0.64 6.48
N PRO A 48 19.08 1.80 5.83
CA PRO A 48 19.66 3.03 6.36
C PRO A 48 19.08 3.37 7.74
N ALA A 49 19.85 4.08 8.56
CA ALA A 49 19.32 4.62 9.81
C ALA A 49 18.11 5.51 9.54
N GLY A 50 17.08 5.41 10.37
CA GLY A 50 15.82 6.15 10.18
C GLY A 50 14.87 5.54 9.15
N LEU A 51 15.15 4.35 8.61
CA LEU A 51 14.20 3.63 7.76
C LEU A 51 14.02 2.19 8.27
N ASP A 52 12.78 1.87 8.65
CA ASP A 52 12.40 0.48 8.85
C ASP A 52 11.89 -0.10 7.53
N ALA A 53 12.37 -1.31 7.19
CA ALA A 53 11.95 -2.03 6.00
C ALA A 53 11.65 -3.49 6.35
N ARG A 54 10.52 -3.99 5.86
CA ARG A 54 10.07 -5.37 6.08
C ARG A 54 9.54 -5.96 4.79
N VAL A 55 9.92 -7.20 4.50
CA VAL A 55 9.22 -7.99 3.48
C VAL A 55 7.92 -8.48 4.09
N VAL A 56 6.82 -8.28 3.38
CA VAL A 56 5.47 -8.72 3.78
C VAL A 56 4.82 -9.47 2.63
N ASP A 57 3.78 -10.25 2.91
CA ASP A 57 3.06 -11.05 1.91
C ASP A 57 3.98 -11.99 1.11
N GLY A 58 4.91 -12.66 1.80
CA GLY A 58 5.89 -13.56 1.22
C GLY A 58 7.08 -12.81 0.65
N ASP A 59 7.06 -12.55 -0.65
CA ASP A 59 8.04 -11.76 -1.40
C ASP A 59 7.40 -10.70 -2.30
N LEU A 60 6.07 -10.53 -2.21
CA LEU A 60 5.27 -9.69 -3.11
C LEU A 60 5.26 -8.21 -2.73
N ARG A 61 5.60 -7.90 -1.49
CA ARG A 61 5.47 -6.56 -0.94
C ARG A 61 6.58 -6.20 0.03
N MET A 62 6.87 -4.91 0.06
CA MET A 62 7.77 -4.29 1.02
C MET A 62 7.03 -3.19 1.76
N TRP A 63 6.99 -3.34 3.08
CA TRP A 63 6.55 -2.30 3.98
C TRP A 63 7.75 -1.45 4.40
N LEU A 64 7.58 -0.13 4.34
CA LEU A 64 8.59 0.87 4.65
C LEU A 64 8.01 1.87 5.65
N SER A 65 8.82 2.30 6.61
CA SER A 65 8.46 3.33 7.59
C SER A 65 9.63 4.26 7.87
N ALA A 66 9.37 5.57 7.90
CA ALA A 66 10.36 6.58 8.24
C ALA A 66 9.82 7.52 9.33
N PRO A 67 10.67 8.08 10.22
CA PRO A 67 10.24 9.06 11.21
C PRO A 67 9.61 10.31 10.55
N PRO A 68 8.57 10.92 11.16
CA PRO A 68 7.92 12.12 10.62
C PRO A 68 8.82 13.35 10.46
N GLY A 69 9.94 13.39 11.17
CA GLY A 69 10.92 14.48 11.13
C GLY A 69 11.93 14.37 10.00
N GLU A 70 12.01 13.23 9.33
CA GLU A 70 13.03 12.94 8.33
C GLU A 70 12.47 12.97 6.90
N THR A 71 13.35 13.25 5.94
CA THR A 71 13.02 13.12 4.52
C THR A 71 13.84 11.98 3.95
N VAL A 72 13.15 10.89 3.56
CA VAL A 72 13.77 9.72 2.94
C VAL A 72 13.28 9.61 1.50
N VAL A 73 14.22 9.46 0.56
CA VAL A 73 13.90 9.25 -0.86
C VAL A 73 14.34 7.84 -1.24
N VAL A 74 13.38 7.03 -1.67
CA VAL A 74 13.64 5.70 -2.25
C VAL A 74 13.83 5.89 -3.75
N LEU A 75 14.96 5.40 -4.28
CA LEU A 75 15.26 5.47 -5.71
C LEU A 75 14.76 4.22 -6.42
N ASP A 76 14.40 4.36 -7.70
CA ASP A 76 14.21 3.22 -8.58
C ASP A 76 15.54 2.61 -9.05
N TYR A 77 15.48 1.47 -9.75
CA TYR A 77 16.69 0.78 -10.25
C TYR A 77 17.56 1.60 -11.20
N ARG A 78 17.04 2.70 -11.76
CA ARG A 78 17.79 3.60 -12.65
C ARG A 78 18.31 4.84 -11.90
N GLY A 79 17.96 5.00 -10.63
CA GLY A 79 18.34 6.14 -9.80
C GLY A 79 17.35 7.30 -9.84
N ALA A 80 16.18 7.17 -10.47
CA ALA A 80 15.14 8.19 -10.38
C ALA A 80 14.44 8.12 -9.01
N PRO A 81 13.99 9.24 -8.40
CA PRO A 81 13.18 9.19 -7.19
C PRO A 81 11.88 8.43 -7.43
N TYR A 82 11.53 7.47 -6.56
CA TYR A 82 10.29 6.71 -6.62
C TYR A 82 9.35 7.08 -5.47
N LEU A 83 9.78 6.87 -4.23
CA LEU A 83 9.04 7.29 -3.03
C LEU A 83 9.75 8.45 -2.35
N ARG A 84 8.97 9.34 -1.74
CA ARG A 84 9.49 10.36 -0.83
C ARG A 84 8.66 10.38 0.45
N PHE A 85 9.29 10.00 1.55
CA PHE A 85 8.79 10.21 2.89
C PHE A 85 9.13 11.64 3.31
N SER A 86 8.19 12.33 3.94
CA SER A 86 8.35 13.71 4.39
C SER A 86 7.44 13.98 5.57
N ARG A 87 7.53 15.17 6.16
CA ARG A 87 6.63 15.59 7.24
C ARG A 87 5.14 15.49 6.88
N SER A 88 4.77 15.71 5.62
CA SER A 88 3.38 15.64 5.17
C SER A 88 2.88 14.24 4.81
N GLY A 89 3.76 13.23 4.86
CA GLY A 89 3.47 11.85 4.57
C GLY A 89 4.29 11.29 3.40
N VAL A 90 3.75 10.28 2.73
CA VAL A 90 4.43 9.53 1.66
C VAL A 90 3.93 9.96 0.30
N TRP A 91 4.87 10.26 -0.59
CA TRP A 91 4.62 10.66 -1.97
C TRP A 91 5.20 9.64 -2.95
N VAL A 92 4.46 9.36 -4.02
CA VAL A 92 4.88 8.51 -5.14
C VAL A 92 5.19 9.39 -6.35
N ASN A 93 6.29 9.10 -7.05
CA ASN A 93 6.64 9.75 -8.31
C ASN A 93 6.09 8.95 -9.51
N HIS A 94 5.11 9.49 -10.23
CA HIS A 94 4.54 8.84 -11.43
C HIS A 94 5.51 8.84 -12.62
N ASN A 95 6.57 9.65 -12.58
CA ASN A 95 7.63 9.65 -13.59
C ASN A 95 8.79 8.70 -13.24
N SER A 96 8.68 7.90 -12.18
CA SER A 96 9.58 6.78 -11.93
C SER A 96 9.16 5.55 -12.73
N ALA A 97 10.13 4.76 -13.21
CA ALA A 97 9.81 3.48 -13.84
C ALA A 97 9.16 2.51 -12.82
N MET A 98 9.54 2.61 -11.54
CA MET A 98 8.97 1.78 -10.48
C MET A 98 7.50 2.01 -10.20
N TYR A 99 6.98 3.20 -10.51
CA TYR A 99 5.54 3.43 -10.41
C TYR A 99 4.76 2.42 -11.26
N TYR A 100 5.18 2.16 -12.49
CA TYR A 100 4.53 1.23 -13.39
C TYR A 100 4.84 -0.23 -13.05
N LEU A 101 6.09 -0.52 -12.66
CA LEU A 101 6.50 -1.90 -12.35
C LEU A 101 5.90 -2.44 -11.05
N ASN A 102 5.52 -1.58 -10.11
CA ASN A 102 4.91 -1.97 -8.83
C ASN A 102 3.37 -1.95 -8.86
N GLN A 103 2.75 -1.85 -10.04
CA GLN A 103 1.31 -1.96 -10.17
C GLN A 103 0.83 -3.37 -9.80
N THR A 104 -0.37 -3.43 -9.24
CA THR A 104 -1.02 -4.66 -8.79
C THR A 104 -2.38 -4.77 -9.50
N PRO A 105 -2.76 -5.92 -10.07
CA PRO A 105 -2.13 -7.24 -9.91
C PRO A 105 -0.95 -7.54 -10.86
N PHE A 106 -0.73 -6.73 -11.89
CA PHE A 106 0.33 -6.95 -12.88
C PHE A 106 1.16 -5.69 -13.06
N ALA A 107 2.47 -5.87 -13.27
CA ALA A 107 3.36 -4.79 -13.65
C ALA A 107 2.96 -4.20 -15.00
N GLU A 108 3.02 -2.88 -15.11
CA GLU A 108 2.80 -2.14 -16.34
C GLU A 108 4.13 -1.78 -17.00
N ARG A 109 4.11 -1.61 -18.33
CA ARG A 109 5.30 -1.19 -19.08
C ARG A 109 5.53 0.31 -18.87
N PRO A 110 6.67 0.73 -18.29
CA PRO A 110 6.98 2.15 -18.15
C PRO A 110 7.14 2.82 -19.52
N PRO A 111 6.70 4.09 -19.69
CA PRO A 111 7.02 4.86 -20.87
C PRO A 111 8.52 4.98 -21.10
N ALA A 112 8.99 4.71 -22.33
CA ALA A 112 10.43 4.65 -22.64
C ALA A 112 11.20 5.94 -22.37
N ARG A 113 10.51 7.09 -22.40
CA ARG A 113 11.08 8.42 -22.13
C ARG A 113 11.44 8.68 -20.66
N LEU A 114 10.91 7.88 -19.74
CA LEU A 114 11.20 8.06 -18.31
C LEU A 114 12.65 7.68 -18.04
N GLY A 115 13.31 8.47 -17.21
CA GLY A 115 14.68 8.23 -16.80
C GLY A 115 15.06 9.04 -15.57
N PRO A 116 16.32 8.93 -15.11
CA PRO A 116 16.76 9.49 -13.83
C PRO A 116 16.68 11.02 -13.79
N LYS A 117 16.73 11.67 -14.96
CA LYS A 117 16.64 13.13 -15.11
C LYS A 117 15.23 13.62 -15.39
N THR A 118 14.24 12.74 -15.53
CA THR A 118 12.85 13.17 -15.73
C THR A 118 12.36 13.83 -14.44
N PRO A 119 11.87 15.08 -14.49
CA PRO A 119 11.37 15.75 -13.29
C PRO A 119 10.28 14.91 -12.61
N PRO A 120 10.32 14.77 -11.27
CA PRO A 120 9.34 13.94 -10.58
C PRO A 120 7.94 14.58 -10.62
N ARG A 121 6.92 13.74 -10.79
CA ARG A 121 5.51 14.10 -10.64
C ARG A 121 4.98 13.43 -9.38
N TRP A 122 5.01 14.17 -8.27
CA TRP A 122 4.63 13.66 -6.95
C TRP A 122 3.12 13.62 -6.77
N GLU A 123 2.64 12.50 -6.24
CA GLU A 123 1.27 12.29 -5.76
C GLU A 123 1.32 11.82 -4.30
N LEU A 124 0.50 12.40 -3.43
CA LEU A 124 0.42 11.99 -2.03
C LEU A 124 -0.38 10.69 -1.95
N VAL A 125 0.21 9.65 -1.37
CA VAL A 125 -0.40 8.31 -1.27
C VAL A 125 -0.69 7.90 0.17
N SER A 126 -0.10 8.58 1.15
CA SER A 126 -0.38 8.38 2.58
C SER A 126 -0.09 9.66 3.35
N THR A 127 -0.96 10.02 4.29
CA THR A 127 -0.70 11.11 5.27
C THR A 127 0.09 10.64 6.49
N GLY A 128 0.22 9.32 6.67
CA GLY A 128 1.15 8.72 7.63
C GLY A 128 2.54 8.58 7.04
N HIS A 129 3.42 7.88 7.76
CA HIS A 129 4.83 7.72 7.39
C HIS A 129 5.21 6.27 7.10
N ASP A 130 4.19 5.43 6.92
CA ASP A 130 4.30 4.05 6.49
C ASP A 130 3.76 3.89 5.07
N TYR A 131 4.37 3.01 4.29
CA TYR A 131 3.91 2.68 2.96
C TYR A 131 4.16 1.21 2.62
N ASN A 132 3.15 0.56 2.04
CA ASN A 132 3.26 -0.78 1.51
C ASN A 132 3.34 -0.70 -0.02
N CYS A 133 4.49 -1.02 -0.57
CA CYS A 133 4.71 -1.06 -2.01
C CYS A 133 4.85 -2.50 -2.49
N THR A 134 4.31 -2.78 -3.67
CA THR A 134 4.59 -4.03 -4.38
C THR A 134 6.08 -4.09 -4.68
N THR A 135 6.69 -5.25 -4.53
CA THR A 135 8.05 -5.49 -4.99
C THR A 135 7.97 -5.89 -6.46
N ALA A 136 8.54 -5.08 -7.35
CA ALA A 136 8.95 -5.58 -8.66
C ALA A 136 10.11 -6.55 -8.45
N VAL A 137 9.79 -7.80 -8.11
CA VAL A 137 10.76 -8.90 -8.06
C VAL A 137 11.18 -9.15 -9.50
N SER A 138 12.38 -8.71 -9.84
CA SER A 138 13.04 -9.03 -11.11
C SER A 138 13.54 -10.48 -11.10
N THR A 139 12.62 -11.45 -11.04
CA THR A 139 12.95 -12.89 -11.17
C THR A 139 13.12 -13.32 -12.63
N ARG A 140 12.90 -12.43 -13.60
CA ARG A 140 13.07 -12.75 -15.02
C ARG A 140 13.82 -11.66 -15.76
N TRP A 141 15.15 -11.68 -15.62
CA TRP A 141 16.01 -11.14 -16.68
C TRP A 141 16.02 -12.16 -17.83
N PRO A 142 15.67 -11.77 -19.08
CA PRO A 142 16.15 -12.53 -20.22
C PRO A 142 17.68 -12.44 -20.21
N ARG A 143 18.35 -13.58 -20.40
CA ARG A 143 19.78 -13.63 -20.63
C ARG A 143 20.17 -12.82 -21.86
#